data_AF-A0A951A2A5-F1
#
_entry.id   AF-A0A951A2A5-F1
#
_cell.length_a   1.000
_cell.length_b   1.000
_cell.length_c   1.000
_cell.angle_alpha   90.00
_cell.angle_beta   90.00
_cell.angle_gamma   90.00
#
_symmetry.space_group_name_H-M   'P 1'
#
loop_
_entity.id
_entity.type
_entity.pdbx_description
1 polymer ?
#
loop_
_entity_poly.entity_id
_entity_poly.type
_entity_poly.pdbx_seq_one_letter_code
_entity_poly.pdbx_strand_id
1 'polypeptide(L)'
;MKLAFEETQARYISGSQSARAWTERWARDWIYCPNCGSPKIEQFENNRPVADFYCGSCQEEYELKTQKKNFGPKIIDGAYKKMRERLASDNNPNLLLMNYDYSNLAVTDLIVVPKHFFVLEIIEELRALSPTARRAGW
;
A
#
# COMPACT_ATOMS: atom_id res chain seq x y z
N MET A 1 10.79 -9.22 14.55
CA MET A 1 9.53 -8.81 13.88
C MET A 1 8.43 -9.77 14.31
N LYS A 2 7.30 -9.28 14.81
CA LYS A 2 6.11 -10.12 15.03
C LYS A 2 5.30 -10.16 13.73
N LEU A 3 4.72 -11.31 13.37
CA LEU A 3 3.90 -11.43 12.16
C LEU A 3 2.42 -11.18 12.41
N ALA A 4 1.95 -11.38 13.65
CA ALA A 4 0.55 -11.17 14.00
C ALA A 4 0.18 -9.68 14.05
N PHE A 5 -1.04 -9.37 13.63
CA PHE A 5 -1.68 -8.06 13.77
C PHE A 5 -2.15 -7.85 15.22
N GLU A 6 -2.12 -6.59 15.66
CA GLU A 6 -2.73 -6.21 16.92
C GLU A 6 -4.23 -5.97 16.72
N GLU A 7 -5.02 -6.35 17.73
CA GLU A 7 -6.47 -6.18 17.72
C GLU A 7 -6.84 -4.69 17.64
N THR A 8 -7.69 -4.32 16.68
CA THR A 8 -8.14 -2.93 16.53
C THR A 8 -9.19 -2.59 17.57
N GLN A 9 -8.99 -1.48 18.28
CA GLN A 9 -9.99 -0.93 19.21
C GLN A 9 -11.23 -0.37 18.46
N ALA A 10 -11.07 0.04 17.20
CA ALA A 10 -12.16 0.56 16.37
C ALA A 10 -12.88 -0.57 15.61
N ARG A 11 -14.21 -0.60 15.68
CA ARG A 11 -15.04 -1.52 14.89
C ARG A 11 -15.35 -0.90 13.52
N TYR A 12 -14.77 -1.44 12.46
CA TYR A 12 -15.15 -1.10 11.08
C TYR A 12 -16.20 -2.07 10.55
N ILE A 13 -17.19 -1.54 9.82
CA ILE A 13 -18.21 -2.36 9.15
C ILE A 13 -17.63 -3.01 7.88
N SER A 14 -16.72 -2.32 7.18
CA SER A 14 -16.11 -2.82 5.95
C SER A 14 -14.85 -3.64 6.24
N GLY A 15 -14.81 -4.88 5.76
CA GLY A 15 -13.62 -5.74 5.86
C GLY A 15 -12.37 -5.12 5.21
N SER A 16 -12.51 -4.32 4.16
CA SER A 16 -11.37 -3.61 3.56
C SER A 16 -10.82 -2.51 4.46
N GLN A 17 -11.66 -1.86 5.26
CA GLN A 17 -11.23 -0.84 6.22
C GLN A 17 -10.57 -1.47 7.44
N SER A 18 -11.10 -2.60 7.92
CA SER A 18 -10.45 -3.38 8.97
C SER A 18 -9.06 -3.84 8.53
N ALA A 19 -8.96 -4.43 7.34
CA ALA A 19 -7.68 -4.88 6.77
C ALA A 19 -6.68 -3.73 6.68
N ARG A 20 -7.08 -2.59 6.14
CA ARG A 20 -6.25 -1.38 6.06
C ARG A 20 -5.70 -0.97 7.44
N ALA A 21 -6.57 -0.92 8.45
CA ALA A 21 -6.17 -0.52 9.79
C ALA A 21 -5.13 -1.47 10.41
N TRP A 22 -5.29 -2.79 10.24
CA TRP A 22 -4.34 -3.78 10.76
C TRP A 22 -3.01 -3.73 10.02
N THR A 23 -3.04 -3.68 8.68
CA THR A 23 -1.85 -3.79 7.86
C THR A 23 -1.00 -2.54 7.91
N GLU A 24 -1.60 -1.34 7.86
CA GLU A 24 -0.86 -0.08 8.00
C GLU A 24 -0.24 0.06 9.39
N ARG A 25 -0.97 -0.32 10.44
CA ARG A 25 -0.44 -0.36 11.81
C ARG A 25 0.77 -1.28 11.90
N TRP A 26 0.62 -2.51 11.42
CA TRP A 26 1.71 -3.48 11.44
C TRP A 26 2.93 -2.98 10.65
N ALA A 27 2.71 -2.37 9.47
CA ALA A 27 3.76 -1.81 8.65
C ALA A 27 4.54 -0.73 9.39
N ARG A 28 3.84 0.24 10.00
CA ARG A 28 4.45 1.29 10.81
C ARG A 28 5.30 0.75 11.96
N ASP A 29 4.81 -0.30 12.63
CA ASP A 29 5.41 -0.79 13.87
C ASP A 29 6.59 -1.74 13.61
N TRP A 30 6.64 -2.38 12.43
CA TRP A 30 7.60 -3.47 12.17
C TRP A 30 8.49 -3.31 10.93
N ILE A 31 8.12 -2.51 9.94
CA ILE A 31 8.91 -2.38 8.70
C ILE A 31 10.08 -1.42 8.93
N TYR A 32 11.29 -1.90 8.66
CA TYR A 32 12.48 -1.09 8.52
C TYR A 32 12.60 -0.54 7.10
N CYS A 33 13.36 0.53 6.89
CA CYS A 33 13.60 1.07 5.56
C CYS A 33 14.47 0.11 4.72
N PRO A 34 13.95 -0.47 3.62
CA PRO A 34 14.73 -1.40 2.80
C PRO A 34 15.91 -0.75 2.07
N ASN A 35 15.90 0.57 1.90
CA ASN A 35 16.94 1.30 1.17
C ASN A 35 18.17 1.60 2.04
N CYS A 36 17.97 2.12 3.26
CA CYS A 36 19.07 2.56 4.12
C CYS A 36 19.22 1.80 5.44
N GLY A 37 18.32 0.85 5.73
CA GLY A 37 18.36 0.06 6.97
C GLY A 37 17.88 0.80 8.22
N SER A 38 17.34 2.03 8.09
CA SER A 38 16.72 2.74 9.20
C SER A 38 15.67 1.85 9.88
N PRO A 39 15.65 1.75 11.22
CA PRO A 39 14.93 0.68 11.93
C PRO A 39 13.41 0.75 11.79
N LYS A 40 12.87 1.89 11.34
CA LYS A 40 11.44 2.08 11.11
C LYS A 40 11.18 3.03 9.95
N ILE A 41 10.02 2.88 9.33
CA ILE A 41 9.41 3.88 8.45
C ILE A 41 8.29 4.62 9.19
N GLU A 42 8.04 5.87 8.80
CA GLU A 42 7.01 6.74 9.37
C GLU A 42 5.79 6.77 8.45
N GLN A 43 4.60 6.88 9.03
CA GLN A 43 3.35 6.91 8.27
C GLN A 43 3.02 8.35 7.85
N PHE A 44 2.59 8.54 6.61
CA PHE A 44 2.04 9.82 6.16
C PHE A 44 0.64 10.08 6.75
N GLU A 45 0.16 11.31 6.59
CA GLU A 45 -1.24 11.64 6.89
C GLU A 45 -2.21 10.86 5.99
N ASN A 46 -3.37 10.49 6.55
CA ASN A 46 -4.41 9.78 5.80
C ASN A 46 -4.82 10.55 4.53
N ASN A 47 -5.09 9.80 3.46
CA ASN A 47 -5.50 10.30 2.14
C ASN A 47 -4.41 11.02 1.33
N ARG A 48 -3.13 10.91 1.72
CA ARG A 48 -2.04 11.30 0.83
C ARG A 48 -2.09 10.42 -0.44
N PRO A 49 -2.14 10.99 -1.64
CA PRO A 49 -2.16 10.19 -2.86
C PRO A 49 -0.86 9.40 -3.03
N VAL A 50 -0.99 8.08 -3.21
CA VAL A 50 0.09 7.21 -3.72
C VAL A 50 1.36 7.27 -2.86
N ALA A 51 1.21 7.31 -1.53
CA ALA A 51 2.29 7.16 -0.57
C ALA A 51 1.71 7.00 0.85
N ASP A 52 2.03 5.89 1.51
CA ASP A 52 1.54 5.58 2.86
C ASP A 52 2.64 5.79 3.91
N PHE A 53 3.91 5.61 3.53
CA PHE A 53 5.04 5.71 4.44
C PHE A 53 6.24 6.44 3.82
N TYR A 54 7.14 6.92 4.67
CA TYR A 54 8.45 7.45 4.29
C TYR A 54 9.54 7.07 5.30
N CYS A 55 10.79 7.10 4.87
CA CYS A 55 11.93 6.99 5.78
C CYS A 55 12.44 8.37 6.16
N GLY A 56 12.42 8.73 7.44
CA GLY A 56 13.00 9.99 7.93
C GLY A 56 14.51 10.13 7.71
N SER A 57 15.23 9.02 7.44
CA SER A 57 16.69 9.02 7.26
C SER A 57 17.12 9.24 5.80
N CYS A 58 16.49 8.56 4.84
CA CYS A 58 16.87 8.64 3.42
C CYS A 58 15.78 9.23 2.51
N GLN A 59 14.66 9.66 3.09
CA GLN A 59 13.53 10.30 2.40
C GLN A 59 12.86 9.43 1.32
N GLU A 60 13.15 8.13 1.27
CA GLU A 60 12.44 7.20 0.38
C GLU A 60 10.98 7.08 0.83
N GLU A 61 10.08 7.12 -0.14
CA GLU A 61 8.64 6.93 0.06
C GLU A 61 8.22 5.50 -0.31
N TYR A 62 7.16 5.03 0.33
CA TYR A 62 6.60 3.69 0.14
C TYR A 62 5.07 3.75 0.07
N GLU A 63 4.50 3.04 -0.90
CA GLU A 63 3.07 2.77 -0.99
C GLU A 63 2.80 1.32 -0.60
N LEU A 64 1.81 1.07 0.25
CA LEU A 64 1.45 -0.25 0.75
C LEU A 64 0.20 -0.77 0.03
N LYS A 65 0.36 -1.88 -0.70
CA LYS A 65 -0.76 -2.67 -1.23
C LYS A 65 -0.86 -3.95 -0.44
N THR A 66 -2.07 -4.26 0.01
CA THR A 66 -2.32 -5.46 0.82
C THR A 66 -3.44 -6.30 0.25
N GLN A 67 -3.33 -7.62 0.41
CA GLN A 67 -4.43 -8.53 0.06
C GLN A 67 -4.29 -9.90 0.73
N LYS A 68 -5.45 -10.52 0.97
CA LYS A 68 -5.57 -11.85 1.59
C LYS A 68 -5.05 -12.98 0.69
N LYS A 69 -5.13 -12.82 -0.62
CA LYS A 69 -4.70 -13.81 -1.62
C LYS A 69 -3.34 -13.40 -2.19
N ASN A 70 -2.57 -14.35 -2.70
CA ASN A 70 -1.29 -14.09 -3.35
C ASN A 70 -1.39 -13.05 -4.47
N PHE A 71 -0.35 -12.26 -4.65
CA PHE A 71 -0.24 -11.32 -5.78
C PHE A 71 -0.17 -12.09 -7.10
N GLY A 72 -1.07 -11.72 -8.01
CA GLY A 72 -1.00 -12.12 -9.40
C GLY A 72 -0.14 -11.15 -10.21
N PRO A 73 -0.14 -11.27 -11.55
CA PRO A 73 0.66 -10.40 -12.42
C PRO A 73 0.13 -8.96 -12.48
N LYS A 74 -1.07 -8.68 -11.95
CA LYS A 74 -1.70 -7.36 -11.94
C LYS A 74 -2.09 -6.98 -10.52
N ILE A 75 -1.82 -5.72 -10.18
CA ILE A 75 -2.16 -5.13 -8.88
C ILE A 75 -3.14 -3.99 -9.15
N ILE A 76 -4.31 -4.03 -8.50
CA ILE A 76 -5.29 -2.95 -8.62
C ILE A 76 -4.77 -1.75 -7.82
N ASP A 77 -4.86 -0.60 -8.46
CA ASP A 77 -4.41 0.67 -7.91
C ASP A 77 -5.56 1.70 -7.86
N GLY A 78 -5.26 2.91 -7.37
CA GLY A 78 -6.15 4.05 -7.27
C GLY A 78 -6.43 4.73 -8.61
N ALA A 79 -6.58 6.05 -8.56
CA ALA A 79 -6.99 6.83 -9.74
C ALA A 79 -5.86 6.91 -10.77
N TYR A 80 -6.14 6.47 -11.99
CA TYR A 80 -5.17 6.41 -13.10
C TYR A 80 -4.41 7.73 -13.31
N LYS A 81 -5.13 8.86 -13.36
CA LYS A 81 -4.51 10.19 -13.53
C LYS A 81 -3.51 10.52 -12.42
N LYS A 82 -3.81 10.15 -11.18
CA LYS A 82 -2.93 10.42 -10.03
C LYS A 82 -1.69 9.54 -10.04
N MET A 83 -1.82 8.27 -10.43
CA MET A 83 -0.67 7.38 -10.60
C MET A 83 0.28 7.93 -11.70
N ARG A 84 -0.26 8.37 -12.84
CA ARG A 84 0.54 9.01 -13.89
C ARG A 84 1.28 10.27 -13.42
N GLU A 85 0.59 11.16 -12.69
CA GLU A 85 1.21 12.35 -12.10
C GLU A 85 2.34 11.97 -11.12
N ARG A 86 2.14 10.92 -10.31
CA ARG A 86 3.13 10.44 -9.34
C ARG A 86 4.35 9.82 -10.00
N LEU A 87 4.17 9.05 -11.07
CA LEU A 87 5.28 8.43 -11.81
C LEU A 87 6.17 9.44 -12.52
N ALA A 88 5.63 10.61 -12.86
CA ALA A 88 6.39 11.73 -13.40
C ALA A 88 7.10 12.57 -12.32
N SER A 89 6.86 12.30 -11.03
CA SER A 89 7.49 13.05 -9.93
C SER A 89 8.81 12.44 -9.49
N ASP A 90 9.75 13.29 -9.06
CA ASP A 90 11.08 12.88 -8.57
C ASP A 90 11.03 11.97 -7.33
N ASN A 91 9.90 11.96 -6.62
CA ASN A 91 9.66 11.15 -5.42
C ASN A 91 8.56 10.10 -5.63
N ASN A 92 8.57 9.39 -6.78
CA ASN A 92 7.71 8.22 -6.93
C ASN A 92 8.03 7.17 -5.83
N PRO A 93 7.00 6.58 -5.19
CA PRO A 93 7.24 5.66 -4.08
C PRO A 93 7.76 4.30 -4.57
N ASN A 94 8.45 3.58 -3.68
CA ASN A 94 8.62 2.13 -3.81
C ASN A 94 7.29 1.44 -3.41
N LEU A 95 7.05 0.23 -3.90
CA LEU A 95 5.83 -0.51 -3.56
C LEU A 95 6.12 -1.58 -2.52
N LEU A 96 5.32 -1.61 -1.47
CA LEU A 96 5.25 -2.68 -0.47
C LEU A 96 4.05 -3.56 -0.80
N LEU A 97 4.29 -4.83 -1.07
CA LEU A 97 3.26 -5.83 -1.34
C LEU A 97 3.16 -6.77 -0.15
N MET A 98 2.06 -6.66 0.59
CA MET A 98 1.83 -7.47 1.79
C MET A 98 0.70 -8.48 1.56
N ASN A 99 1.01 -9.75 1.80
CA ASN A 99 0.00 -10.79 1.96
C ASN A 99 -0.28 -11.06 3.42
N TYR A 100 -1.54 -11.39 3.72
CA TYR A 100 -1.96 -11.69 5.08
C TYR A 100 -2.96 -12.85 5.12
N ASP A 101 -2.87 -13.63 6.20
CA ASP A 101 -3.88 -14.61 6.56
C ASP A 101 -4.93 -13.95 7.44
N TYR A 102 -6.14 -13.84 6.91
CA TYR A 102 -7.27 -13.25 7.63
C TYR A 102 -7.72 -14.09 8.84
N SER A 103 -7.61 -15.42 8.76
CA SER A 103 -8.05 -16.31 9.83
C SER A 103 -7.11 -16.22 11.04
N ASN A 104 -5.81 -16.10 10.77
CA ASN A 104 -4.77 -15.98 11.80
C ASN A 104 -4.41 -14.52 12.12
N LEU A 105 -5.00 -13.55 11.41
CA LEU A 105 -4.69 -12.12 11.50
C LEU A 105 -3.18 -11.87 11.52
N ALA A 106 -2.48 -12.37 10.51
CA ALA A 106 -1.01 -12.29 10.46
C ALA A 106 -0.49 -12.06 9.05
N VAL A 107 0.64 -11.36 8.95
CA VAL A 107 1.41 -11.23 7.70
C VAL A 107 2.00 -12.58 7.31
N THR A 108 1.84 -12.94 6.04
CA THR A 108 2.47 -14.14 5.47
C THR A 108 3.69 -13.77 4.65
N ASP A 109 3.60 -12.69 3.87
CA ASP A 109 4.63 -12.27 2.94
C ASP A 109 4.70 -10.74 2.87
N LEU A 110 5.90 -10.21 2.69
CA LEU A 110 6.14 -8.81 2.40
C LEU A 110 7.25 -8.70 1.35
N ILE A 111 6.92 -8.08 0.22
CA ILE A 111 7.85 -7.86 -0.89
C ILE A 111 7.99 -6.35 -1.11
N VAL A 112 9.21 -5.92 -1.41
CA VAL A 112 9.52 -4.55 -1.83
C VAL A 112 9.78 -4.56 -3.33
N VAL A 113 9.06 -3.72 -4.08
CA VAL A 113 9.33 -3.46 -5.49
C VAL A 113 9.94 -2.06 -5.59
N PRO A 114 11.21 -1.94 -6.02
CA PRO A 114 11.86 -0.65 -6.19
C PRO A 114 11.15 0.28 -7.19
N LYS A 115 11.14 1.58 -6.88
CA LYS A 115 10.43 2.61 -7.65
C LYS A 115 10.81 2.70 -9.13
N HIS A 116 12.05 2.32 -9.50
CA HIS A 116 12.54 2.38 -10.88
C HIS A 116 11.90 1.34 -11.81
N PHE A 117 11.19 0.33 -11.27
CA PHE A 117 10.39 -0.59 -12.08
C PHE A 117 9.02 0.01 -12.46
N PHE A 118 8.59 1.10 -11.81
CA PHE A 118 7.33 1.75 -12.10
C PHE A 118 7.52 2.79 -13.19
N VAL A 119 7.22 2.38 -14.41
CA VAL A 119 7.23 3.20 -15.62
C VAL A 119 5.82 3.29 -16.21
N LEU A 120 5.54 4.32 -17.01
CA LEU A 120 4.18 4.55 -17.53
C LEU A 120 3.66 3.38 -18.36
N GLU A 121 4.56 2.65 -19.02
CA GLU A 121 4.28 1.53 -19.91
C GLU A 121 3.69 0.31 -19.18
N ILE A 122 3.89 0.20 -17.86
CA ILE A 122 3.32 -0.90 -17.06
C ILE A 122 1.96 -0.55 -16.43
N ILE A 123 1.47 0.69 -16.60
CA ILE A 123 0.21 1.15 -16.01
C ILE A 123 -0.93 0.97 -17.01
N GLU A 124 -1.93 0.20 -16.60
CA GLU A 124 -3.12 -0.06 -17.40
C GLU A 124 -4.32 0.76 -16.88
N GLU A 125 -4.98 1.50 -17.76
CA GLU A 125 -6.24 2.19 -17.44
C GLU A 125 -7.39 1.19 -17.43
N LEU A 126 -8.13 1.13 -16.30
CA LEU A 126 -9.32 0.31 -16.18
C LEU A 126 -10.54 1.03 -16.75
N ARG A 127 -11.55 0.25 -17.17
CA ARG A 127 -12.85 0.81 -17.56
C ARG A 127 -13.49 1.53 -16.37
N ALA A 128 -14.05 2.69 -16.65
CA ALA A 128 -14.79 3.46 -15.66
C ALA A 128 -15.91 2.63 -15.01
N LEU A 129 -16.12 2.83 -13.71
CA LEU A 129 -17.18 2.19 -12.95
C LEU A 129 -18.57 2.57 -13.48
N SER A 130 -19.51 1.62 -13.37
CA SER A 130 -20.88 1.78 -13.88
C SER A 130 -21.59 3.01 -13.30
N PRO A 131 -22.59 3.58 -14.01
CA PRO A 131 -23.40 4.69 -13.50
C PRO A 131 -24.11 4.40 -12.18
N THR A 132 -24.34 3.12 -11.88
CA THR A 132 -24.99 2.65 -10.65
C THR A 132 -24.02 2.44 -9.48
N ALA A 133 -22.71 2.49 -9.72
CA ALA A 133 -21.71 2.32 -8.67
C ALA A 133 -21.62 3.56 -7.77
N ARG A 134 -21.24 3.36 -6.50
CA ARG A 134 -21.04 4.47 -5.55
C ARG A 134 -20.03 5.52 -6.04
N ARG A 135 -19.04 5.11 -6.85
CA ARG A 135 -18.05 5.98 -7.49
C ARG A 135 -18.22 5.92 -9.02
N ALA A 136 -19.43 6.13 -9.51
CA ALA A 136 -19.72 6.12 -10.94
C ALA A 136 -18.75 7.01 -11.73
N GLY A 137 -18.22 6.50 -12.85
CA GLY A 137 -17.27 7.22 -13.69
C GLY A 137 -15.82 7.26 -13.19
N TRP A 138 -15.51 6.64 -12.04
CA TRP A 138 -14.15 6.45 -11.55
C TRP A 138 -13.41 5.35 -12.30
#